data_AF-A0A6V8MW99-F1
#
_entry.id   AF-A0A6V8MW99-F1
#
_cell.length_a   1.000
_cell.length_b   1.000
_cell.length_c   1.000
_cell.angle_alpha   90.00
_cell.angle_beta   90.00
_cell.angle_gamma   90.00
#
_symmetry.space_group_name_H-M   'P 1'
#
loop_
_entity.id
_entity.type
_entity.pdbx_description
1 polymer ?
#
loop_
_entity_poly.entity_id
_entity_poly.type
_entity_poly.pdbx_seq_one_letter_code
_entity_poly.pdbx_strand_id
1 'polypeptide(L)'
;MDEVKLERVKDPQGTTETLRVTGGVTICEARDFREALLATLEEAPEVRVDVSALTGIDLTGLQLLCSAHQSALRRGKTLHIFDGGNATFREAANGAGFQRHTGCPQDRACSCIWVGGES
;
A
#
# COMPACT_ATOMS: atom_id res chain seq x y z
N MET A 1 -2.47 -15.19 15.98
CA MET A 1 -2.64 -14.50 14.69
C MET A 1 -3.04 -13.09 15.05
N ASP A 2 -2.23 -12.11 14.67
CA ASP A 2 -2.48 -10.72 15.07
C ASP A 2 -3.73 -10.21 14.35
N GLU A 3 -4.66 -9.63 15.11
CA GLU A 3 -5.86 -9.02 14.55
C GLU A 3 -5.48 -7.84 13.66
N VAL A 4 -5.89 -7.87 12.39
CA VAL A 4 -5.69 -6.74 11.48
C VAL A 4 -6.66 -5.62 11.82
N LYS A 5 -6.16 -4.38 11.87
CA LYS A 5 -6.97 -3.17 11.99
C LYS A 5 -6.71 -2.27 10.80
N LEU A 6 -7.81 -1.86 10.16
CA LEU A 6 -7.83 -1.04 8.95
C LEU A 6 -8.61 0.24 9.24
N GLU A 7 -7.90 1.36 9.38
CA GLU A 7 -8.50 2.64 9.75
C GLU A 7 -8.29 3.67 8.64
N ARG A 8 -9.37 4.30 8.19
CA ARG A 8 -9.30 5.39 7.21
C ARG A 8 -9.32 6.75 7.91
N VAL A 9 -8.36 7.60 7.58
CA VAL A 9 -8.22 8.96 8.13
C VAL A 9 -8.15 9.94 6.97
N LYS A 10 -9.10 10.86 6.91
CA LYS A 10 -9.11 11.95 5.94
C LYS A 10 -8.31 13.13 6.46
N ASP A 11 -7.54 13.75 5.58
CA ASP A 11 -6.96 15.07 5.85
C ASP A 11 -8.08 16.13 5.94
N PRO A 12 -7.96 17.16 6.82
CA PRO A 12 -8.91 18.28 6.90
C PRO A 12 -9.32 18.92 5.58
N GLN A 13 -8.45 18.93 4.56
CA GLN A 13 -8.77 19.52 3.25
C GLN A 13 -9.45 18.51 2.29
N GLY A 14 -9.55 17.23 2.67
CA GLY A 14 -10.19 16.18 1.88
C GLY A 14 -9.42 15.76 0.61
N THR A 15 -8.19 16.24 0.43
CA THR A 15 -7.35 15.94 -0.73
C THR A 15 -6.63 14.61 -0.60
N THR A 16 -6.29 14.22 0.63
CA THR A 16 -5.61 12.96 0.96
C THR A 16 -6.47 12.10 1.88
N GLU A 17 -6.57 10.80 1.57
CA GLU A 17 -7.06 9.79 2.51
C GLU A 17 -5.94 8.79 2.86
N THR A 18 -5.76 8.56 4.16
CA THR A 18 -4.79 7.59 4.68
C THR A 18 -5.50 6.33 5.15
N LEU A 19 -5.11 5.17 4.62
CA LEU A 19 -5.44 3.86 5.16
C LEU A 19 -4.31 3.41 6.10
N ARG A 20 -4.56 3.39 7.41
CA ARG A 20 -3.64 2.84 8.42
C ARG A 20 -3.86 1.34 8.55
N VAL A 21 -2.77 0.60 8.46
CA VAL A 21 -2.75 -0.86 8.54
C VAL A 21 -1.94 -1.25 9.77
N THR A 22 -2.59 -1.89 10.73
CA THR A 22 -1.97 -2.42 11.95
C THR A 22 -2.21 -3.92 12.03
N GLY A 23 -1.22 -4.68 12.49
CA GLY A 23 -1.31 -6.14 12.57
C GLY A 23 -0.84 -6.83 11.28
N GLY A 24 -1.29 -8.07 11.04
CA GLY A 24 -0.84 -8.89 9.92
C GLY A 24 -1.80 -8.87 8.74
N VAL A 25 -1.27 -8.73 7.52
CA VAL A 25 -2.04 -8.89 6.26
C VAL A 25 -1.60 -10.16 5.55
N THR A 26 -2.34 -11.25 5.75
CA THR A 26 -2.14 -12.50 5.02
C THR A 26 -3.31 -12.79 4.10
N ILE A 27 -3.30 -13.96 3.45
CA ILE A 27 -4.42 -14.43 2.64
C ILE A 27 -5.78 -14.41 3.36
N CYS A 28 -5.80 -14.60 4.69
CA CYS A 28 -7.03 -14.56 5.48
C CYS A 28 -7.66 -13.16 5.50
N GLU A 29 -6.83 -12.12 5.54
CA GLU A 29 -7.24 -10.72 5.60
C GLU A 29 -7.34 -10.08 4.21
N ALA A 30 -6.99 -10.82 3.15
CA ALA A 30 -6.87 -10.28 1.79
C ALA A 30 -8.17 -9.64 1.26
N ARG A 31 -9.34 -10.22 1.60
CA ARG A 31 -10.62 -9.63 1.21
C ARG A 31 -10.82 -8.27 1.86
N ASP A 32 -10.70 -8.21 3.17
CA ASP A 32 -10.98 -7.00 3.96
C ASP A 32 -9.95 -5.90 3.63
N PHE A 33 -8.69 -6.27 3.43
CA PHE A 33 -7.65 -5.36 2.97
C PHE A 33 -7.92 -4.81 1.57
N ARG A 34 -8.35 -5.67 0.61
CA ARG A 34 -8.74 -5.25 -0.73
C ARG A 34 -9.93 -4.28 -0.69
N GLU A 35 -10.94 -4.57 0.11
CA GLU A 35 -12.13 -3.71 0.25
C GLU A 35 -11.75 -2.35 0.85
N ALA A 36 -10.89 -2.32 1.87
CA ALA A 36 -10.39 -1.09 2.43
C ALA A 36 -9.56 -0.26 1.43
N LEU A 37 -8.70 -0.89 0.63
CA LEU A 37 -7.93 -0.21 -0.43
C LEU A 37 -8.86 0.42 -1.48
N LEU A 38 -9.88 -0.32 -1.92
CA LEU A 38 -10.85 0.20 -2.88
C LEU A 38 -11.67 1.34 -2.30
N ALA A 39 -12.18 1.19 -1.08
CA ALA A 39 -12.92 2.26 -0.40
C ALA A 39 -12.07 3.53 -0.26
N THR A 40 -10.79 3.38 0.06
CA THR A 40 -9.86 4.51 0.20
C THR A 40 -9.62 5.22 -1.15
N LEU A 41 -9.52 4.44 -2.23
CA LEU A 41 -9.34 4.98 -3.59
C LEU A 41 -10.57 5.75 -4.10
N GLU A 42 -11.78 5.49 -3.60
CA GLU A 42 -12.98 6.21 -4.03
C GLU A 42 -13.04 7.62 -3.44
N GLU A 43 -12.58 7.83 -2.20
CA GLU A 43 -12.88 9.07 -1.47
C GLU A 43 -11.94 10.24 -1.78
N ALA A 44 -10.68 9.98 -2.14
CA ALA A 44 -9.67 11.03 -2.30
C ALA A 44 -8.85 10.88 -3.60
N PRO A 45 -8.37 11.99 -4.20
CA PRO A 45 -7.45 11.94 -5.33
C PRO A 45 -6.05 11.44 -4.93
N GLU A 46 -5.64 11.69 -3.69
CA GLU A 46 -4.37 11.20 -3.14
C GLU A 46 -4.64 10.17 -2.04
N VAL A 47 -4.00 9.00 -2.15
CA VAL A 47 -4.11 7.92 -1.17
C VAL A 47 -2.76 7.63 -0.54
N ARG A 48 -2.73 7.52 0.79
CA ARG A 48 -1.58 7.06 1.55
C ARG A 48 -1.91 5.75 2.25
N VAL A 49 -1.13 4.70 2.02
CA VAL A 49 -1.24 3.48 2.83
C VAL A 49 -0.11 3.51 3.87
N ASP A 50 -0.48 3.60 5.13
CA ASP A 50 0.43 3.65 6.27
C ASP A 50 0.60 2.24 6.83
N VAL A 51 1.79 1.67 6.60
CA VAL A 51 2.17 0.31 7.02
C VAL A 51 3.20 0.33 8.15
N SER A 52 3.38 1.47 8.81
CA SER A 52 4.38 1.62 9.88
C SER A 52 4.14 0.68 11.06
N ALA A 53 2.88 0.34 11.36
CA ALA A 53 2.45 -0.55 12.44
C ALA A 53 2.11 -2.00 11.97
N LEU A 54 2.50 -2.37 10.75
CA LEU A 54 2.30 -3.70 10.20
C LEU A 54 3.21 -4.72 10.91
N THR A 55 2.66 -5.84 11.37
CA THR A 55 3.41 -6.92 12.03
C THR A 55 3.75 -8.08 11.10
N GLY A 56 3.10 -8.15 9.93
CA GLY A 56 3.35 -9.17 8.92
C GLY A 56 2.63 -8.90 7.61
N ILE A 57 3.22 -9.31 6.49
CA ILE A 57 2.57 -9.29 5.18
C ILE A 57 3.06 -10.44 4.31
N ASP A 58 2.15 -11.08 3.58
CA ASP A 58 2.50 -12.13 2.63
C ASP A 58 2.48 -11.64 1.17
N LEU A 59 2.74 -12.56 0.24
CA LEU A 59 2.70 -12.29 -1.19
C LEU A 59 1.34 -11.72 -1.64
N THR A 60 0.23 -12.18 -1.04
CA THR A 60 -1.11 -11.72 -1.38
C THR A 60 -1.27 -10.24 -1.02
N GLY A 61 -0.84 -9.84 0.18
CA GLY A 61 -0.86 -8.44 0.61
C GLY A 61 -0.03 -7.54 -0.31
N LEU A 62 1.18 -7.96 -0.67
CA LEU A 62 2.05 -7.21 -1.59
C LEU A 62 1.43 -7.07 -3.00
N GLN A 63 0.82 -8.13 -3.52
CA GLN A 63 0.12 -8.10 -4.80
C GLN A 63 -1.09 -7.15 -4.77
N LEU A 64 -1.83 -7.11 -3.67
CA LEU A 64 -2.94 -6.18 -3.48
C LEU A 64 -2.47 -4.73 -3.49
N LEU A 65 -1.37 -4.40 -2.81
CA LEU A 65 -0.75 -3.06 -2.87
C LEU A 65 -0.35 -2.67 -4.29
N CYS A 66 0.29 -3.59 -5.02
CA CYS A 66 0.66 -3.36 -6.42
C CYS A 66 -0.57 -3.10 -7.32
N SER A 67 -1.62 -3.92 -7.15
CA SER A 67 -2.88 -3.78 -7.88
C SER A 67 -3.61 -2.48 -7.53
N ALA A 68 -3.58 -2.06 -6.26
CA ALA A 68 -4.14 -0.79 -5.81
C ALA A 68 -3.41 0.40 -6.43
N HIS A 69 -2.08 0.39 -6.47
CA HIS A 69 -1.28 1.41 -7.16
C HIS A 69 -1.64 1.48 -8.66
N GLN A 70 -1.69 0.35 -9.35
CA GLN A 70 -2.12 0.32 -10.76
C GLN A 70 -3.56 0.83 -10.95
N SER A 71 -4.45 0.56 -9.99
CA SER A 71 -5.84 1.03 -10.01
C SER A 71 -5.92 2.54 -9.79
N ALA A 72 -5.10 3.10 -8.92
CA ALA A 72 -4.96 4.54 -8.74
C ALA A 72 -4.54 5.22 -10.05
N LEU A 73 -3.48 4.71 -10.69
CA LEU A 73 -2.98 5.23 -11.97
C LEU A 73 -4.06 5.23 -13.07
N ARG A 74 -4.80 4.12 -13.22
CA ARG A 74 -5.90 4.04 -14.20
C ARG A 74 -7.03 5.04 -13.95
N ARG A 75 -7.19 5.51 -12.71
CA ARG A 75 -8.21 6.47 -12.29
C ARG A 75 -7.67 7.90 -12.22
N GLY A 76 -6.42 8.15 -12.61
CA GLY A 76 -5.79 9.47 -12.50
C GLY A 76 -5.55 9.91 -11.04
N LYS A 77 -5.42 8.95 -10.12
CA LYS A 77 -5.15 9.17 -8.69
C LYS A 77 -3.71 8.80 -8.35
N THR A 78 -3.22 9.28 -7.22
CA THR A 78 -1.91 8.89 -6.67
C THR A 78 -2.09 7.96 -5.47
N LEU A 79 -1.18 6.99 -5.34
CA LEU A 79 -1.10 6.10 -4.19
C LEU A 79 0.35 5.97 -3.74
N HIS A 80 0.60 6.29 -2.48
CA HIS A 80 1.91 6.22 -1.84
C HIS A 80 1.89 5.29 -0.62
N ILE A 81 3.04 4.68 -0.32
CA ILE A 81 3.25 3.91 0.90
C ILE A 81 4.04 4.77 1.89
N PHE A 82 3.56 4.83 3.12
CA PHE A 82 4.33 5.31 4.26
C PHE A 82 4.70 4.10 5.12
N ASP A 83 5.95 3.66 5.05
CA ASP A 83 6.42 2.49 5.80
C ASP A 83 7.00 2.82 7.17
N GLY A 84 7.33 4.09 7.44
CA GLY A 84 7.93 4.51 8.71
C GLY A 84 9.21 3.74 9.10
N GLY A 85 9.92 3.13 8.13
CA GLY A 85 11.06 2.26 8.43
C GLY A 85 10.69 0.84 8.88
N ASN A 86 9.46 0.38 8.65
CA ASN A 86 9.01 -0.95 9.04
C ASN A 86 9.81 -2.06 8.30
N ALA A 87 10.69 -2.74 9.04
CA ALA A 87 11.56 -3.77 8.51
C ALA A 87 10.78 -4.97 7.96
N THR A 88 9.71 -5.41 8.65
CA THR A 88 8.87 -6.53 8.22
C THR A 88 8.30 -6.31 6.81
N PHE A 89 7.79 -5.10 6.54
CA PHE A 89 7.28 -4.74 5.22
C PHE A 89 8.39 -4.75 4.16
N ARG A 90 9.53 -4.12 4.46
CA ARG A 90 10.67 -4.02 3.53
C ARG A 90 11.28 -5.38 3.21
N GLU A 91 11.48 -6.22 4.22
CA GLU A 91 12.02 -7.58 4.06
C GLU A 91 11.07 -8.47 3.28
N ALA A 92 9.76 -8.40 3.54
CA ALA A 92 8.77 -9.13 2.76
C ALA A 92 8.76 -8.68 1.30
N ALA A 93 8.78 -7.37 1.04
CA ALA A 93 8.83 -6.83 -0.32
C ALA A 93 10.11 -7.22 -1.06
N ASN A 94 11.28 -7.14 -0.41
CA ASN A 94 12.57 -7.53 -0.98
C ASN A 94 12.62 -9.05 -1.23
N GLY A 95 12.29 -9.86 -0.23
CA GLY A 95 12.31 -11.32 -0.31
C GLY A 95 11.34 -11.88 -1.36
N ALA A 96 10.22 -11.19 -1.61
CA ALA A 96 9.27 -11.55 -2.68
C ALA A 96 9.64 -10.98 -4.06
N GLY A 97 10.75 -10.25 -4.19
CA GLY A 97 11.21 -9.67 -5.47
C GLY A 97 10.38 -8.48 -5.95
N PHE A 98 9.68 -7.77 -5.05
CA PHE A 98 8.92 -6.58 -5.41
C PHE A 98 9.79 -5.35 -5.58
N GLN A 99 10.94 -5.24 -4.88
CA GLN A 99 11.84 -4.10 -5.03
C GLN A 99 12.32 -3.95 -6.48
N ARG A 100 12.27 -2.71 -6.98
CA ARG A 100 12.55 -2.39 -8.38
C ARG A 100 13.49 -1.20 -8.49
N HIS A 101 14.31 -1.23 -9.54
CA HIS A 101 15.08 -0.08 -10.02
C HIS A 101 14.26 0.82 -10.97
N THR A 102 13.24 0.26 -11.63
CA THR A 102 12.34 0.99 -12.53
C THR A 102 10.89 0.66 -12.24
N GLY A 103 10.03 1.67 -12.30
CA GLY A 103 8.61 1.57 -11.99
C GLY A 103 7.87 0.55 -12.85
N CYS A 104 6.65 0.21 -12.44
CA CYS A 104 5.81 -0.64 -13.27
C CYS A 104 5.51 0.06 -14.62
N PRO A 105 5.34 -0.69 -15.73
CA PRO A 105 5.13 -0.10 -17.06
C PRO A 105 3.94 0.86 -17.16
N GLN A 106 2.99 0.74 -16.24
CA GLN A 106 1.80 1.57 -16.16
C GLN A 106 2.08 2.94 -15.51
N ASP A 107 3.13 3.05 -14.71
CA ASP A 107 3.50 4.27 -13.99
C ASP A 107 4.34 5.20 -14.87
N ARG A 108 3.67 6.21 -15.44
CA ARG A 108 4.33 7.27 -16.21
C ARG A 108 4.85 8.42 -15.35
N ALA A 109 4.46 8.45 -14.08
CA ALA A 109 4.80 9.52 -13.14
C ALA A 109 6.02 9.19 -12.26
N CYS A 110 6.66 8.02 -12.46
CA CYS A 110 7.76 7.53 -11.62
C CYS A 110 7.40 7.51 -10.13
N SER A 111 6.14 7.18 -9.84
CA SER A 111 5.52 7.11 -8.51
C SER A 111 5.35 5.68 -7.98
N CYS A 112 5.86 4.68 -8.70
CA CYS A 112 5.68 3.28 -8.36
C CYS A 112 6.18 2.98 -6.95
N ILE A 113 5.28 2.43 -6.12
CA ILE A 113 5.50 2.15 -4.70
C ILE A 113 6.65 1.16 -4.42
N TRP A 114 7.13 0.48 -5.46
CA TRP A 114 8.20 -0.50 -5.39
C TRP A 114 9.54 0.02 -5.91
N VAL A 115 9.59 1.24 -6.43
CA VAL A 115 10.83 1.87 -6.85
C VAL A 115 11.51 2.45 -5.62
N GLY A 116 12.70 1.95 -5.32
CA GLY A 116 13.46 2.37 -4.15
C GLY A 116 14.13 1.19 -3.46
N GLY A 117 15.10 1.54 -2.64
CA GLY A 117 16.05 0.66 -1.98
C GLY A 117 17.31 1.46 -1.74
N GLU A 118 17.78 1.48 -0.49
CA GLU A 118 19.04 2.12 -0.17
C GLU A 118 20.18 1.38 -0.89
N SER A 119 21.07 2.19 -1.48
CA SER A 119 22.44 1.80 -1.83
C SER A 119 23.26 1.55 -0.58
#